data_AF-A0AAU7VWS0-F1
#
_entry.id   AF-A0AAU7VWS0-F1
#
_cell.length_a   1.000
_cell.length_b   1.000
_cell.length_c   1.000
_cell.angle_alpha   90.00
_cell.angle_beta   90.00
_cell.angle_gamma   90.00
#
_symmetry.space_group_name_H-M   'P 1'
#
loop_
_entity.id
_entity.type
_entity.pdbx_description
1 polymer ?
#
loop_
_entity_poly.entity_id
_entity_poly.type
_entity_poly.pdbx_seq_one_letter_code
_entity_poly.pdbx_strand_id
1 'polypeptide(L)'
;MRALLIPVGISQAKSEQTRSRLAPKLRELQRRHKKNPERLQKETLALYREENTSPFAGMLPVLAQAPVIGILYTLFIRTDIAGHANDLLAHDLLGAPLGTSLVSAIFGGTATASTWLVFGALLLVMIAVAEVTRRVFRPTPVEGDDSPMNSPTMLRIASALHYLTAVFAVFVPLAAALYLTVTVIWTLVQRVILRRRFPLAVPVRA
;
A
#
# COMPACT_ATOMS: atom_id res chain seq x y z
N MET A 1 -7.80 -2.52 -17.91
CA MET A 1 -6.76 -3.13 -17.06
C MET A 1 -7.20 -3.31 -15.60
N ARG A 2 -7.64 -2.28 -14.85
CA ARG A 2 -7.96 -2.42 -13.40
C ARG A 2 -9.23 -3.20 -13.03
N ALA A 3 -10.21 -3.35 -13.93
CA ALA A 3 -11.40 -4.18 -13.68
C ALA A 3 -11.06 -5.67 -13.47
N LEU A 4 -9.94 -6.15 -14.02
CA LEU A 4 -9.46 -7.53 -13.83
C LEU A 4 -8.97 -7.80 -12.38
N LEU A 5 -8.71 -6.75 -11.59
CA LEU A 5 -8.21 -6.84 -10.21
C LEU A 5 -9.33 -6.89 -9.15
N ILE A 6 -10.60 -6.77 -9.56
CA ILE A 6 -11.76 -6.92 -8.66
C ILE A 6 -11.76 -8.27 -7.91
N PRO A 7 -11.57 -9.44 -8.56
CA PRO A 7 -11.52 -10.72 -7.84
C PRO A 7 -10.37 -10.79 -6.82
N VAL A 8 -9.23 -10.17 -7.14
CA VAL A 8 -8.09 -10.06 -6.21
C VAL A 8 -8.43 -9.18 -5.02
N GLY A 9 -9.13 -8.05 -5.25
CA GLY A 9 -9.63 -7.20 -4.17
C GLY A 9 -10.61 -7.93 -3.24
N ILE A 10 -11.52 -8.73 -3.80
CA ILE A 10 -12.47 -9.53 -3.03
C ILE A 10 -11.75 -10.59 -2.17
N SER A 11 -10.75 -11.28 -2.73
CA SER A 11 -9.98 -12.28 -1.96
C SER A 11 -9.18 -11.63 -0.82
N GLN A 12 -8.64 -10.43 -1.06
CA GLN A 12 -7.96 -9.63 -0.02
C GLN A 12 -8.92 -9.23 1.11
N ALA A 13 -10.09 -8.70 0.78
CA ALA A 13 -11.10 -8.31 1.77
C ALA A 13 -11.58 -9.50 2.60
N LYS A 14 -11.84 -10.65 1.96
CA LYS A 14 -12.19 -11.90 2.65
C LYS A 14 -11.07 -12.38 3.58
N SER A 15 -9.83 -12.26 3.15
CA SER A 15 -8.65 -12.61 3.97
C SER A 15 -8.50 -11.68 5.17
N GLU A 16 -8.75 -10.37 5.01
CA GLU A 16 -8.74 -9.37 6.10
C GLU A 16 -9.85 -9.66 7.11
N GLN A 17 -11.04 -10.05 6.66
CA GLN A 17 -12.16 -10.45 7.52
C GLN A 17 -11.84 -11.71 8.35
N THR A 18 -11.29 -12.76 7.71
CA THR A 18 -10.89 -13.99 8.40
C THR A 18 -9.80 -13.73 9.44
N ARG A 19 -8.82 -12.87 9.12
CA ARG A 19 -7.79 -12.44 10.07
C ARG A 19 -8.37 -11.70 11.27
N SER A 20 -9.31 -10.78 11.04
CA SER A 20 -10.01 -10.07 12.11
C SER A 20 -10.77 -11.02 13.04
N ARG A 21 -11.41 -12.06 12.49
CA ARG A 21 -12.13 -13.09 13.26
C ARG A 21 -11.19 -13.97 14.09
N LEU A 22 -10.02 -14.30 13.55
CA LEU A 22 -9.01 -15.14 14.22
C LEU A 22 -8.19 -14.41 15.26
N ALA A 23 -8.04 -13.08 15.13
CA ALA A 23 -7.27 -12.25 16.03
C ALA A 23 -7.54 -12.51 17.53
N PRO A 24 -8.80 -12.56 18.02
CA PRO A 24 -9.06 -12.86 19.44
C PRO A 24 -8.61 -14.26 19.86
N LYS A 25 -8.82 -15.29 19.03
CA LYS A 25 -8.38 -16.68 19.33
C LYS A 25 -6.85 -16.79 19.37
N LEU A 26 -6.17 -16.11 18.45
CA LEU A 26 -4.71 -16.02 18.43
C LEU A 26 -4.17 -15.32 19.69
N ARG A 27 -4.84 -14.29 20.19
CA ARG A 27 -4.47 -13.62 21.47
C ARG A 27 -4.56 -14.57 22.65
N GLU A 28 -5.64 -15.36 22.71
CA GLU A 28 -5.82 -16.31 23.80
C GLU A 28 -4.70 -17.36 23.81
N LEU A 29 -4.32 -17.87 22.64
CA LEU A 29 -3.17 -18.76 22.47
C LEU A 29 -1.85 -18.11 22.90
N GLN A 30 -1.60 -16.87 22.48
CA GLN A 30 -0.41 -16.12 22.88
C GLN A 30 -0.33 -15.92 24.40
N ARG A 31 -1.46 -15.59 25.05
CA ARG A 31 -1.53 -15.45 26.52
C ARG A 31 -1.30 -16.79 27.21
N ARG A 32 -1.94 -17.87 26.76
CA ARG A 32 -1.80 -19.23 27.33
C ARG A 32 -0.40 -19.81 27.16
N HIS A 33 0.29 -19.51 26.06
CA HIS A 33 1.58 -20.11 25.71
C HIS A 33 2.76 -19.12 25.67
N LYS A 34 2.65 -17.94 26.31
CA LYS A 34 3.71 -16.91 26.34
C LYS A 34 5.09 -17.44 26.74
N LYS A 35 5.14 -18.45 27.63
CA LYS A 35 6.38 -19.06 28.14
C LYS A 35 6.85 -20.27 27.33
N ASN A 36 6.12 -20.70 26.30
CA ASN A 36 6.45 -21.88 25.49
C ASN A 36 6.26 -21.58 23.99
N PRO A 37 7.29 -21.03 23.33
CA PRO A 37 7.19 -20.59 21.93
C PRO A 37 6.97 -21.74 20.95
N GLU A 38 7.51 -22.92 21.21
CA GLU A 38 7.30 -24.11 20.36
C GLU A 38 5.84 -24.55 20.36
N ARG A 39 5.23 -24.61 21.56
CA ARG A 39 3.81 -24.95 21.69
C ARG A 39 2.92 -23.86 21.10
N LEU A 40 3.27 -22.59 21.30
CA LEU A 40 2.56 -21.47 20.69
C LEU A 40 2.54 -21.58 19.16
N GLN A 41 3.67 -21.90 18.52
CA GLN A 41 3.74 -22.08 17.06
C GLN A 41 2.86 -23.24 16.59
N LYS A 42 2.91 -24.39 17.28
CA LYS A 42 2.13 -25.58 16.94
C LYS A 42 0.62 -25.33 17.02
N GLU A 43 0.17 -24.75 18.13
CA GLU A 43 -1.25 -24.45 18.37
C GLU A 43 -1.76 -23.33 17.45
N THR A 44 -0.92 -22.34 17.15
CA THR A 44 -1.22 -21.31 16.15
C THR A 44 -1.45 -21.92 14.78
N LEU A 45 -0.59 -22.86 14.35
CA LEU A 45 -0.74 -23.56 13.09
C LEU A 45 -1.97 -24.48 13.06
N ALA A 46 -2.27 -25.15 14.17
CA ALA A 46 -3.48 -25.95 14.33
C ALA A 46 -4.74 -25.08 14.16
N LEU A 47 -4.79 -23.92 14.82
CA LEU A 47 -5.90 -22.97 14.69
C LEU A 47 -6.09 -22.50 13.24
N TYR A 48 -5.01 -22.18 12.52
CA TYR A 48 -5.09 -21.82 11.11
C TYR A 48 -5.66 -22.97 10.25
N ARG A 49 -5.27 -24.22 10.54
CA ARG A 49 -5.78 -25.42 9.84
C ARG A 49 -7.26 -25.69 10.13
N GLU A 50 -7.67 -25.61 11.38
CA GLU A 50 -9.07 -25.79 11.80
C GLU A 50 -10.00 -24.77 11.12
N GLU A 51 -9.53 -23.53 10.99
CA GLU A 51 -10.29 -22.44 10.39
C GLU A 51 -10.11 -22.37 8.85
N ASN A 52 -9.48 -23.39 8.25
CA ASN A 52 -9.23 -23.51 6.81
C ASN A 52 -8.62 -22.24 6.19
N THR A 53 -7.67 -21.63 6.89
CA THR A 53 -7.03 -20.37 6.48
C THR A 53 -5.51 -20.48 6.56
N SER A 54 -4.80 -19.63 5.81
CA SER A 54 -3.33 -19.63 5.75
C SER A 54 -2.77 -18.31 6.28
N PRO A 55 -1.70 -18.34 7.11
CA PRO A 55 -1.01 -17.12 7.55
C PRO A 55 -0.48 -16.30 6.35
N PHE A 56 -0.18 -16.97 5.24
CA PHE A 56 0.37 -16.37 4.01
C PHE A 56 -0.70 -15.80 3.05
N ALA A 57 -1.99 -15.95 3.33
CA ALA A 57 -3.05 -15.49 2.43
C ALA A 57 -3.00 -13.98 2.11
N GLY A 58 -2.45 -13.15 3.01
CA GLY A 58 -2.32 -11.70 2.81
C GLY A 58 -0.99 -11.21 2.25
N MET A 59 -0.05 -12.08 1.88
CA MET A 59 1.17 -11.67 1.15
C MET A 59 1.08 -11.88 -0.37
N LEU A 60 0.09 -12.64 -0.84
CA LEU A 60 -0.25 -12.72 -2.27
C LEU A 60 -0.35 -11.34 -2.97
N PRO A 61 -0.95 -10.30 -2.35
CA PRO A 61 -1.03 -8.96 -2.96
C PRO A 61 0.33 -8.32 -3.22
N VAL A 62 1.24 -8.50 -2.26
CA VAL A 62 2.59 -7.90 -2.29
C VAL A 62 3.42 -8.60 -3.37
N LEU A 63 3.34 -9.94 -3.43
CA LEU A 63 4.02 -10.74 -4.46
C LEU A 63 3.47 -10.46 -5.86
N ALA A 64 2.15 -10.30 -6.00
CA ALA A 64 1.51 -9.99 -7.28
C ALA A 64 1.86 -8.58 -7.81
N GLN A 65 2.34 -7.67 -6.96
CA GLN A 65 2.66 -6.29 -7.33
C GLN A 65 4.13 -6.09 -7.73
N ALA A 66 5.03 -7.04 -7.41
CA ALA A 66 6.44 -7.01 -7.79
C ALA A 66 6.71 -6.81 -9.32
N PRO A 67 5.93 -7.39 -10.25
CA PRO A 67 6.15 -7.22 -11.69
C PRO A 67 5.96 -5.78 -12.20
N VAL A 68 5.12 -4.99 -11.52
CA VAL A 68 4.77 -3.63 -11.95
C VAL A 68 5.95 -2.67 -11.76
N ILE A 69 6.78 -2.89 -10.73
CA ILE A 69 8.00 -2.10 -10.49
C ILE A 69 9.03 -2.38 -11.60
N GLY A 70 9.16 -3.63 -12.05
CA GLY A 70 10.07 -4.00 -13.15
C GLY A 70 9.67 -3.40 -14.50
N ILE A 71 8.38 -3.33 -14.79
CA ILE A 71 7.86 -2.72 -16.03
C ILE A 71 7.98 -1.20 -16.00
N LEU A 72 7.70 -0.54 -14.87
CA LEU A 72 7.92 0.90 -14.73
C LEU A 72 9.41 1.26 -14.85
N TYR A 73 10.30 0.48 -14.24
CA TYR A 73 11.75 0.71 -14.32
C TYR A 73 12.28 0.55 -15.75
N THR A 74 11.79 -0.44 -16.51
CA THR A 74 12.17 -0.63 -17.93
C THR A 74 11.58 0.43 -18.86
N LEU A 75 10.38 0.94 -18.57
CA LEU A 75 9.71 1.96 -19.39
C LEU A 75 10.28 3.37 -19.14
N PHE A 76 10.88 3.63 -17.97
CA PHE A 76 11.50 4.91 -17.63
C PHE A 76 13.02 4.97 -17.84
N ILE A 77 13.68 3.85 -18.13
CA ILE A 77 15.11 3.81 -18.50
C ILE A 77 15.32 3.72 -20.01
N ARG A 78 14.32 3.26 -20.77
CA ARG A 78 14.41 3.26 -22.23
C ARG A 78 13.99 4.60 -22.81
N THR A 79 14.96 5.28 -23.40
CA THR A 79 14.81 6.49 -24.22
C THR A 79 14.09 6.23 -25.55
N ASP A 80 13.83 4.96 -25.85
CA ASP A 80 13.40 4.45 -27.13
C ASP A 80 12.51 3.19 -26.94
N ILE A 81 11.28 3.25 -27.47
CA ILE A 81 10.34 2.12 -27.51
C ILE A 81 10.14 1.75 -28.98
N ALA A 82 10.48 0.50 -29.35
CA ALA A 82 10.38 0.03 -30.74
C ALA A 82 11.12 0.91 -31.77
N GLY A 83 12.29 1.45 -31.41
CA GLY A 83 13.16 2.22 -32.31
C GLY A 83 12.71 3.66 -32.58
N HIS A 84 11.73 4.17 -31.83
CA HIS A 84 11.23 5.55 -31.93
C HIS A 84 11.52 6.29 -30.61
N ALA A 85 11.88 7.57 -30.69
CA ALA A 85 11.99 8.44 -29.54
C ALA A 85 10.64 8.48 -28.80
N ASN A 86 10.67 8.37 -27.47
CA ASN A 86 9.46 8.25 -26.67
C ASN A 86 8.70 9.59 -26.60
N ASP A 87 7.86 9.87 -27.61
CA ASP A 87 7.07 11.12 -27.80
C ASP A 87 6.10 11.45 -26.65
N LEU A 88 5.84 10.49 -25.75
CA LEU A 88 5.09 10.70 -24.51
C LEU A 88 5.85 11.57 -23.48
N LEU A 89 7.19 11.64 -23.55
CA LEU A 89 8.00 12.50 -22.69
C LEU A 89 8.13 13.94 -23.21
N ALA A 90 7.85 14.18 -24.50
CA ALA A 90 7.94 15.49 -25.13
C ALA A 90 6.69 16.36 -24.93
N HIS A 91 5.60 15.78 -24.38
CA HIS A 91 4.38 16.51 -24.08
C HIS A 91 4.45 17.17 -22.70
N ASP A 92 3.92 18.39 -22.63
CA ASP A 92 3.80 19.15 -21.40
C ASP A 92 2.44 18.92 -20.74
N LEU A 93 2.44 18.75 -19.42
CA LEU A 93 1.23 18.86 -18.62
C LEU A 93 1.21 20.23 -17.95
N LEU A 94 0.30 21.11 -18.38
CA LEU A 94 0.16 22.46 -17.83
C LEU A 94 1.50 23.25 -17.84
N GLY A 95 2.33 23.02 -18.87
CA GLY A 95 3.65 23.64 -19.02
C GLY A 95 4.76 23.05 -18.13
N ALA A 96 4.56 21.86 -17.57
CA ALA A 96 5.60 21.07 -16.91
C ALA A 96 5.92 19.82 -17.77
N PRO A 97 7.19 19.55 -18.12
CA PRO A 97 7.53 18.41 -18.95
C PRO A 97 7.23 17.09 -18.24
N LEU A 98 6.51 16.18 -18.93
CA LEU A 98 6.10 14.89 -18.37
C LEU A 98 7.28 13.99 -17.98
N GLY A 99 8.44 14.19 -18.62
CA GLY A 99 9.68 13.46 -18.36
C GLY A 99 10.48 13.92 -17.15
N THR A 100 10.21 15.11 -16.60
CA THR A 100 11.03 15.69 -15.54
C THR A 100 10.60 15.18 -14.17
N SER A 101 11.56 14.83 -13.30
CA SER A 101 11.30 14.57 -11.88
C SER A 101 11.50 15.82 -11.05
N LEU A 102 10.77 15.98 -9.94
CA LEU A 102 10.88 17.18 -9.11
C LEU A 102 12.30 17.34 -8.53
N VAL A 103 12.93 16.23 -8.11
CA VAL A 103 14.34 16.24 -7.67
C VAL A 103 15.26 16.75 -8.78
N SER A 104 15.17 16.20 -10.00
CA SER A 104 16.04 16.63 -11.10
C SER A 104 15.83 18.10 -11.48
N ALA A 105 14.59 18.59 -11.44
CA ALA A 105 14.27 19.99 -11.70
C ALA A 105 14.88 20.94 -10.65
N ILE A 106 14.82 20.55 -9.37
CA ILE A 106 15.36 21.34 -8.26
C ILE A 106 16.89 21.39 -8.34
N PHE A 107 17.54 20.24 -8.42
CA PHE A 107 19.01 20.17 -8.43
C PHE A 107 19.62 20.63 -9.75
N GLY A 108 18.89 20.50 -10.86
CA GLY A 108 19.30 21.00 -12.17
C GLY A 108 19.01 22.48 -12.40
N GLY A 109 18.31 23.16 -11.47
CA GLY A 109 17.94 24.57 -11.60
C GLY A 109 16.92 24.85 -12.71
N THR A 110 16.22 23.82 -13.21
CA THR A 110 15.24 23.91 -14.29
C THR A 110 13.79 23.93 -13.77
N ALA A 111 13.60 23.97 -12.46
CA ALA A 111 12.26 24.01 -11.83
C ALA A 111 11.54 25.33 -12.12
N THR A 112 10.58 25.26 -13.05
CA THR A 112 9.67 26.37 -13.38
C THR A 112 8.53 26.51 -12.36
N ALA A 113 7.81 27.64 -12.39
CA ALA A 113 6.60 27.84 -11.58
C ALA A 113 5.53 26.77 -11.85
N SER A 114 5.37 26.36 -13.12
CA SER A 114 4.46 25.27 -13.51
C SER A 114 4.87 23.94 -12.89
N THR A 115 6.17 23.63 -12.86
CA THR A 115 6.69 22.39 -12.25
C THR A 115 6.34 22.34 -10.76
N TRP A 116 6.56 23.43 -10.03
CA TRP A 116 6.21 23.52 -8.61
C TRP A 116 4.71 23.37 -8.36
N LEU A 117 3.88 24.03 -9.18
CA LEU A 117 2.42 23.97 -9.05
C LEU A 117 1.91 22.55 -9.28
N VAL A 118 2.31 21.91 -10.38
CA VAL A 118 1.82 20.57 -10.75
C VAL A 118 2.28 19.53 -9.74
N PHE A 119 3.57 19.47 -9.42
CA PHE A 119 4.07 18.52 -8.41
C PHE A 119 3.49 18.80 -7.03
N GLY A 120 3.38 20.07 -6.63
CA GLY A 120 2.76 20.46 -5.37
C GLY A 120 1.32 19.98 -5.25
N ALA A 121 0.52 20.15 -6.32
CA ALA A 121 -0.86 19.69 -6.35
C ALA A 121 -0.95 18.16 -6.26
N LEU A 122 -0.12 17.44 -7.01
CA LEU A 122 -0.09 15.97 -6.96
C LEU A 122 0.32 15.44 -5.59
N LEU A 123 1.39 16.00 -5.00
CA LEU A 123 1.85 15.61 -3.67
C LEU A 123 0.80 15.89 -2.60
N LEU A 124 0.10 17.03 -2.68
CA LEU A 124 -0.99 17.35 -1.76
C LEU A 124 -2.11 16.32 -1.85
N VAL A 125 -2.51 15.93 -3.06
CA VAL A 125 -3.50 14.87 -3.27
C VAL A 125 -3.00 13.53 -2.72
N MET A 126 -1.76 13.15 -3.00
CA MET A 126 -1.19 11.89 -2.49
C MET A 126 -1.10 11.86 -0.96
N ILE A 127 -0.71 12.97 -0.33
CA ILE A 127 -0.66 13.11 1.14
C ILE A 127 -2.07 13.05 1.71
N ALA A 128 -3.05 13.71 1.09
CA ALA A 128 -4.45 13.64 1.52
C ALA A 128 -4.99 12.20 1.45
N VAL A 129 -4.71 11.49 0.35
CA VAL A 129 -5.08 10.08 0.20
C VAL A 129 -4.36 9.20 1.23
N ALA A 130 -3.07 9.44 1.49
CA ALA A 130 -2.31 8.74 2.51
C ALA A 130 -2.86 8.98 3.92
N GLU A 131 -3.24 10.22 4.25
CA GLU A 131 -3.89 10.59 5.51
C GLU A 131 -5.25 9.91 5.69
N VAL A 132 -6.10 9.93 4.66
CA VAL A 132 -7.40 9.25 4.69
C VAL A 132 -7.20 7.75 4.85
N THR A 133 -6.30 7.15 4.07
CA THR A 133 -5.97 5.72 4.16
C THR A 133 -5.46 5.39 5.55
N ARG A 134 -4.51 6.17 6.06
CA ARG A 134 -3.98 6.02 7.41
C ARG A 134 -5.10 6.09 8.42
N ARG A 135 -5.99 7.09 8.40
CA ARG A 135 -7.08 7.25 9.37
C ARG A 135 -8.11 6.12 9.31
N VAL A 136 -8.49 5.67 8.12
CA VAL A 136 -9.53 4.65 7.93
C VAL A 136 -9.02 3.24 8.21
N PHE A 137 -7.75 2.97 7.88
CA PHE A 137 -7.12 1.64 7.96
C PHE A 137 -5.97 1.60 8.99
N ARG A 138 -6.08 2.36 10.08
CA ARG A 138 -5.09 2.28 11.19
C ARG A 138 -5.01 0.85 11.70
N PRO A 139 -3.82 0.25 11.78
CA PRO A 139 -3.64 -0.96 12.57
C PRO A 139 -4.03 -0.63 14.00
N THR A 140 -5.06 -1.27 14.52
CA THR A 140 -5.44 -1.12 15.92
C THR A 140 -4.45 -1.89 16.78
N PRO A 141 -3.90 -1.28 17.84
CA PRO A 141 -3.06 -1.99 18.80
C PRO A 141 -3.79 -3.25 19.29
N VAL A 142 -3.06 -4.35 19.35
CA VAL A 142 -3.58 -5.63 19.82
C VAL A 142 -3.50 -5.63 21.35
N GLU A 143 -4.64 -5.52 22.02
CA GLU A 143 -4.66 -5.37 23.48
C GLU A 143 -4.13 -6.64 24.21
N GLY A 144 -3.07 -6.46 25.01
CA GLY A 144 -2.39 -7.54 25.75
C GLY A 144 -1.42 -8.40 24.93
N ASP A 145 -0.98 -7.93 23.77
CA ASP A 145 0.14 -8.50 23.00
C ASP A 145 1.41 -7.64 23.20
N ASP A 146 2.40 -8.17 23.91
CA ASP A 146 3.68 -7.48 24.18
C ASP A 146 4.71 -7.69 23.05
N SER A 147 4.30 -8.30 21.93
CA SER A 147 5.21 -8.55 20.81
C SER A 147 5.75 -7.24 20.22
N PRO A 148 7.00 -7.22 19.69
CA PRO A 148 7.60 -6.01 19.11
C PRO A 148 6.78 -5.41 17.95
N MET A 149 5.92 -6.21 17.30
CA MET A 149 5.00 -5.78 16.25
C MET A 149 3.89 -4.85 16.76
N ASN A 150 3.51 -4.95 18.04
CA ASN A 150 2.52 -4.10 18.69
C ASN A 150 3.14 -2.89 19.40
N SER A 151 4.47 -2.74 19.33
CA SER A 151 5.16 -1.59 19.90
C SER A 151 4.65 -0.29 19.27
N PRO A 152 4.55 0.81 20.05
CA PRO A 152 4.10 2.10 19.53
C PRO A 152 5.00 2.60 18.38
N THR A 153 6.29 2.24 18.40
CA THR A 153 7.24 2.54 17.32
C THR A 153 6.89 1.80 16.03
N MET A 154 6.61 0.49 16.09
CA MET A 154 6.25 -0.28 14.90
C MET A 154 4.91 0.19 14.31
N LEU A 155 3.93 0.53 15.15
CA LEU A 155 2.66 1.10 14.70
C LEU A 155 2.86 2.46 14.00
N ARG A 156 3.79 3.29 14.48
CA ARG A 156 4.17 4.53 13.79
C ARG A 156 4.79 4.25 12.43
N ILE A 157 5.75 3.32 12.34
CA ILE A 157 6.41 2.92 11.08
C ILE A 157 5.37 2.37 10.08
N ALA A 158 4.50 1.46 10.52
CA ALA A 158 3.43 0.92 9.68
C ALA A 158 2.49 2.02 9.18
N SER A 159 2.19 3.02 10.02
CA SER A 159 1.37 4.17 9.62
C SER A 159 2.10 5.11 8.65
N ALA A 160 3.42 5.24 8.77
CA ALA A 160 4.27 6.08 7.92
C ALA A 160 4.48 5.49 6.51
N LEU A 161 4.36 4.16 6.37
CA LEU A 161 4.52 3.46 5.09
C LEU A 161 3.61 4.02 3.98
N HIS A 162 2.42 4.52 4.33
CA HIS A 162 1.47 5.09 3.36
C HIS A 162 1.95 6.39 2.71
N TYR A 163 2.87 7.14 3.34
CA TYR A 163 3.44 8.36 2.76
C TYR A 163 4.65 8.06 1.86
N LEU A 164 5.19 6.83 1.90
CA LEU A 164 6.35 6.44 1.10
C LEU A 164 6.11 6.66 -0.38
N THR A 165 4.89 6.41 -0.87
CA THR A 165 4.54 6.62 -2.28
C THR A 165 4.58 8.10 -2.66
N ALA A 166 4.20 9.02 -1.76
CA ALA A 166 4.29 10.46 -2.01
C ALA A 166 5.75 10.93 -2.03
N VAL A 167 6.59 10.41 -1.14
CA VAL A 167 8.04 10.68 -1.15
C VAL A 167 8.66 10.17 -2.45
N PHE A 168 8.33 8.94 -2.86
CA PHE A 168 8.82 8.34 -4.09
C PHE A 168 8.39 9.13 -5.35
N ALA A 169 7.18 9.72 -5.33
CA ALA A 169 6.67 10.53 -6.44
C ALA A 169 7.57 11.72 -6.80
N VAL A 170 8.36 12.24 -5.85
CA VAL A 170 9.30 13.35 -6.07
C VAL A 170 10.51 12.93 -6.92
N PHE A 171 10.91 11.66 -6.83
CA PHE A 171 12.09 11.11 -7.49
C PHE A 171 11.81 10.58 -8.90
N VAL A 172 10.56 10.26 -9.20
CA VAL A 172 10.15 9.73 -10.50
C VAL A 172 9.70 10.84 -11.46
N PRO A 173 9.68 10.58 -12.78
CA PRO A 173 9.14 11.53 -13.76
C PRO A 173 7.67 11.89 -13.48
N LEU A 174 7.27 13.08 -13.89
CA LEU A 174 5.92 13.60 -13.68
C LEU A 174 4.82 12.64 -14.20
N ALA A 175 5.03 12.01 -15.35
CA ALA A 175 4.12 10.98 -15.86
C ALA A 175 3.93 9.80 -14.89
N ALA A 176 5.02 9.36 -14.24
CA ALA A 176 4.96 8.32 -13.22
C ALA A 176 4.24 8.82 -11.96
N ALA A 177 4.50 10.05 -11.53
CA ALA A 177 3.85 10.65 -10.37
C ALA A 177 2.32 10.74 -10.56
N LEU A 178 1.86 11.12 -11.76
CA LEU A 178 0.45 11.10 -12.14
C LEU A 178 -0.14 9.69 -12.05
N TYR A 179 0.52 8.71 -12.65
CA TYR A 179 0.08 7.32 -12.59
C TYR A 179 -0.01 6.82 -11.15
N LEU A 180 0.99 7.11 -10.31
CA LEU A 180 1.00 6.76 -8.89
C LEU A 180 -0.15 7.43 -8.13
N THR A 181 -0.44 8.70 -8.43
CA THR A 181 -1.55 9.44 -7.83
C THR A 181 -2.89 8.75 -8.12
N VAL A 182 -3.16 8.44 -9.39
CA VAL A 182 -4.37 7.70 -9.78
C VAL A 182 -4.41 6.32 -9.13
N THR A 183 -3.26 5.66 -9.01
CA THR A 183 -3.12 4.34 -8.38
C THR A 183 -3.50 4.36 -6.89
N VAL A 184 -3.00 5.33 -6.12
CA VAL A 184 -3.31 5.42 -4.68
C VAL A 184 -4.76 5.83 -4.44
N ILE A 185 -5.32 6.73 -5.26
CA ILE A 185 -6.74 7.11 -5.20
C ILE A 185 -7.62 5.89 -5.45
N TRP A 186 -7.36 5.17 -6.55
CA TRP A 186 -8.12 3.98 -6.90
C TRP A 186 -8.03 2.92 -5.80
N THR A 187 -6.83 2.69 -5.26
CA THR A 187 -6.61 1.71 -4.19
C THR A 187 -7.41 2.08 -2.94
N LEU A 188 -7.42 3.36 -2.55
CA LEU A 188 -8.24 3.84 -1.44
C LEU A 188 -9.73 3.61 -1.71
N VAL A 189 -10.24 4.01 -2.88
CA VAL A 189 -11.65 3.85 -3.26
C VAL A 189 -12.05 2.38 -3.23
N GLN A 190 -11.26 1.51 -3.87
CA GLN A 190 -11.48 0.07 -3.89
C GLN A 190 -11.51 -0.50 -2.47
N ARG A 191 -10.55 -0.13 -1.62
CA ARG A 191 -10.47 -0.62 -0.24
C ARG A 191 -11.66 -0.15 0.61
N VAL A 192 -12.09 1.09 0.43
CA VAL A 192 -13.27 1.65 1.12
C VAL A 192 -14.56 0.95 0.69
N ILE A 193 -14.76 0.75 -0.61
CA ILE A 193 -15.95 0.04 -1.15
C ILE A 193 -15.98 -1.40 -0.67
N LEU A 194 -14.85 -2.12 -0.76
CA LEU A 194 -14.76 -3.51 -0.32
C LEU A 194 -15.00 -3.65 1.18
N ARG A 195 -14.50 -2.72 2.01
CA ARG A 195 -14.76 -2.74 3.46
C ARG A 195 -16.24 -2.51 3.80
N ARG A 196 -16.97 -1.75 2.98
CA ARG A 196 -18.43 -1.61 3.12
C ARG A 196 -19.18 -2.88 2.69
N ARG A 197 -18.71 -3.57 1.64
CA ARG A 197 -19.35 -4.78 1.13
C ARG A 197 -19.02 -6.03 1.95
N PHE A 198 -17.83 -6.09 2.52
CA PHE A 198 -17.32 -7.15 3.39
C PHE A 198 -16.86 -6.54 4.72
N PRO A 199 -17.79 -6.18 5.62
CA PRO A 199 -17.44 -5.61 6.92
C PRO A 199 -16.62 -6.60 7.75
N LEU A 200 -15.62 -6.09 8.45
CA LEU A 200 -14.84 -6.87 9.41
C LEU A 200 -15.78 -7.40 10.51
N ALA A 201 -15.59 -8.65 10.92
CA ALA A 201 -16.32 -9.20 12.05
C ALA A 201 -16.05 -8.31 13.28
N VAL A 202 -17.09 -7.63 13.75
CA VAL A 202 -17.02 -6.76 14.93
C VAL A 202 -16.58 -7.64 16.09
N PRO A 203 -15.52 -7.28 16.85
CA PRO A 203 -15.24 -7.99 18.08
C PRO A 203 -16.45 -7.80 18.98
N VAL A 204 -17.15 -8.90 19.29
CA VAL A 204 -18.17 -8.92 20.34
C VAL A 204 -17.48 -8.37 21.58
N ARG A 205 -17.91 -7.17 22.03
CA ARG A 205 -17.52 -6.66 23.34
C ARG A 205 -18.06 -7.68 24.34
N ALA A 206 -17.15 -8.50 24.88
CA ALA A 206 -17.38 -9.24 26.11
C ALA A 206 -17.21 -8.29 27.29
#